data_AF-A0A1Q7X7G5-F1
#
_entry.id   AF-A0A1Q7X7G5-F1
#
_cell.length_a   1.000
_cell.length_b   1.000
_cell.length_c   1.000
_cell.angle_alpha   90.00
_cell.angle_beta   90.00
_cell.angle_gamma   90.00
#
_symmetry.space_group_name_H-M   'P 1'
#
loop_
_entity.id
_entity.type
_entity.pdbx_description
1 polymer ?
#
loop_
_entity_poly.entity_id
_entity_poly.type
_entity_poly.pdbx_seq_one_letter_code
_entity_poly.pdbx_strand_id
1 'polypeptide(L)'
;MTPPGLVGRIVSVRVLTAAVLSALTFYFTCALFTYRLPGHRFVLAVALGLALSAVSVLVVVGRVFTATLPSFVRPLAGHAENFIFLLVVNLIIVSFLAPVFRVIALTPMRSPVVQRVFGVAGGLSGHVLLALFAAGVAVLAWVLVLRVGDRVVRWGPARGLAHGLDRVAVTVLVLYCLAVGALAANSVLDTSPAVEHGSEIVTVSGVSGPFGLGQISWADVRSWTVPGQIERVLLIAQRDQLRRERALPGLPVRVQMHAGFLGLPWITIVSRDEARQLEQVLEAVPTAAGLRKWLISTLADQQRWRELRVHAEAHLRAYPSDQEWVLLIAKGLREHGQPDEAAALERAVQQ
;
A
#
# COMPACT_ATOMS: atom_id res chain seq x y z
N MET A 1 -30.97 -26.24 -27.05
CA MET A 1 -29.83 -26.03 -26.14
C MET A 1 -29.97 -27.01 -24.99
N THR A 2 -29.03 -27.94 -24.83
CA THR A 2 -29.13 -29.01 -23.84
C THR A 2 -28.83 -28.48 -22.42
N PRO A 3 -29.49 -29.03 -21.38
CA PRO A 3 -29.32 -28.60 -19.98
C PRO A 3 -27.88 -28.61 -19.41
N PRO A 4 -26.89 -29.40 -19.90
CA PRO A 4 -25.53 -29.36 -19.36
C PRO A 4 -24.81 -28.03 -19.59
N GLY A 5 -25.14 -27.32 -20.68
CA GLY A 5 -24.48 -26.06 -21.05
C GLY A 5 -24.85 -24.90 -20.11
N LEU A 6 -26.09 -24.88 -19.60
CA LEU A 6 -26.56 -23.87 -18.65
C LEU A 6 -25.91 -24.04 -17.27
N VAL A 7 -25.78 -25.28 -16.79
CA VAL A 7 -25.17 -25.58 -15.49
C VAL A 7 -23.68 -25.19 -15.47
N GLY A 8 -22.94 -25.51 -16.53
CA GLY A 8 -21.53 -25.11 -16.66
C GLY A 8 -21.34 -23.59 -16.69
N ARG A 9 -22.26 -22.85 -17.33
CA ARG A 9 -22.25 -21.38 -17.42
C ARG A 9 -22.59 -20.72 -16.08
N ILE A 10 -23.48 -21.30 -15.29
CA ILE A 10 -23.85 -20.78 -13.95
C ILE A 10 -22.70 -20.98 -12.95
N VAL A 11 -22.02 -22.13 -13.02
CA VAL A 11 -20.87 -22.44 -12.15
C VAL A 11 -19.67 -21.54 -12.46
N SER A 12 -19.37 -21.30 -13.73
CA SER A 12 -18.29 -20.38 -14.12
C SER A 12 -18.55 -18.94 -13.66
N VAL A 13 -19.80 -18.47 -13.73
CA VAL A 13 -20.21 -17.15 -13.22
C VAL A 13 -20.04 -17.05 -11.69
N ARG A 14 -20.35 -18.10 -10.92
CA ARG A 14 -20.18 -18.09 -9.44
C ARG A 14 -18.72 -18.00 -8.99
N VAL A 15 -17.82 -18.69 -9.68
CA VAL A 15 -16.38 -18.63 -9.39
C VAL A 15 -15.82 -17.28 -9.85
N LEU A 16 -16.19 -16.82 -11.05
CA LEU A 16 -15.75 -15.52 -11.57
C LEU A 16 -16.18 -14.37 -10.67
N THR A 17 -17.44 -14.33 -10.23
CA THR A 17 -17.94 -13.29 -9.31
C THR A 17 -17.19 -13.29 -7.97
N ALA A 18 -16.84 -14.46 -7.43
CA ALA A 18 -16.03 -14.53 -6.21
C ALA A 18 -14.60 -14.04 -6.45
N ALA A 19 -14.00 -14.38 -7.59
CA ALA A 19 -12.66 -13.91 -7.94
C ALA A 19 -12.63 -12.38 -8.11
N VAL A 20 -13.63 -11.81 -8.78
CA VAL A 20 -13.80 -10.34 -8.91
C VAL A 20 -13.98 -9.71 -7.54
N LEU A 21 -14.84 -10.26 -6.67
CA LEU A 21 -15.03 -9.74 -5.32
C LEU A 21 -13.74 -9.80 -4.49
N SER A 22 -12.95 -10.88 -4.61
CA SER A 22 -11.66 -11.00 -3.95
C SER A 22 -10.66 -9.94 -4.46
N ALA A 23 -10.62 -9.71 -5.77
CA ALA A 23 -9.77 -8.67 -6.36
C ALA A 23 -10.19 -7.26 -5.90
N LEU A 24 -11.51 -6.98 -5.84
CA LEU A 24 -12.04 -5.71 -5.33
C LEU A 24 -11.74 -5.54 -3.84
N THR A 25 -11.90 -6.57 -3.02
CA THR A 25 -11.61 -6.53 -1.58
C THR A 25 -10.13 -6.21 -1.34
N PHE A 26 -9.24 -6.84 -2.09
CA PHE A 26 -7.81 -6.54 -2.04
C PHE A 26 -7.52 -5.12 -2.51
N TYR A 27 -8.08 -4.69 -3.64
CA TYR A 27 -7.93 -3.32 -4.15
C TYR A 27 -8.38 -2.27 -3.13
N PHE A 28 -9.57 -2.42 -2.53
CA PHE A 28 -10.06 -1.48 -1.52
C PHE A 28 -9.22 -1.52 -0.24
N THR A 29 -8.72 -2.69 0.17
CA THR A 29 -7.75 -2.78 1.27
C THR A 29 -6.47 -1.98 0.97
N CYS A 30 -6.01 -2.01 -0.28
CA CYS A 30 -4.91 -1.14 -0.71
C CYS A 30 -5.31 0.35 -0.76
N ALA A 31 -6.55 0.66 -1.14
CA ALA A 31 -7.06 2.04 -1.18
C ALA A 31 -7.12 2.70 0.21
N LEU A 32 -7.24 1.91 1.30
CA LEU A 32 -7.12 2.43 2.66
C LEU A 32 -5.77 3.08 2.95
N PHE A 33 -4.69 2.69 2.28
CA PHE A 33 -3.39 3.36 2.44
C PHE A 33 -3.43 4.80 1.89
N THR A 34 -4.28 5.07 0.90
CA THR A 34 -4.50 6.41 0.35
C THR A 34 -5.32 7.27 1.32
N TYR A 35 -6.37 6.68 1.89
CA TYR A 35 -7.27 7.30 2.85
C TYR A 35 -6.73 7.13 4.29
N ARG A 36 -5.70 7.92 4.64
CA ARG A 36 -5.03 7.85 5.95
C ARG A 36 -5.96 8.31 7.07
N LEU A 37 -6.67 7.36 7.67
CA LEU A 37 -7.46 7.58 8.88
C LEU A 37 -6.52 7.94 10.06
N PRO A 38 -6.85 8.95 10.86
CA PRO A 38 -6.11 9.23 12.09
C PRO A 38 -6.35 8.13 13.13
N GLY A 39 -5.31 7.80 13.89
CA GLY A 39 -5.39 7.00 15.09
C GLY A 39 -5.49 5.49 14.88
N HIS A 40 -5.95 4.79 15.91
CA HIS A 40 -6.06 3.33 15.93
C HIS A 40 -7.08 2.78 14.92
N ARG A 41 -8.01 3.62 14.45
CA ARG A 41 -9.03 3.25 13.46
C ARG A 41 -8.43 2.75 12.15
N PHE A 42 -7.31 3.34 11.73
CA PHE A 42 -6.57 2.88 10.55
C PHE A 42 -6.06 1.44 10.72
N VAL A 43 -5.44 1.14 11.86
CA VAL A 43 -4.90 -0.21 12.13
C VAL A 43 -6.02 -1.25 12.11
N LEU A 44 -7.16 -0.94 12.75
CA LEU A 44 -8.32 -1.81 12.74
C LEU A 44 -8.88 -2.01 11.34
N ALA A 45 -9.01 -0.94 10.55
CA ALA A 45 -9.51 -1.01 9.17
C ALA A 45 -8.60 -1.86 8.27
N VAL A 46 -7.28 -1.68 8.36
CA VAL A 46 -6.30 -2.48 7.58
C VAL A 46 -6.28 -3.93 8.04
N ALA A 47 -6.26 -4.20 9.36
CA ALA A 47 -6.30 -5.56 9.88
C ALA A 47 -7.59 -6.29 9.47
N LEU A 48 -8.73 -5.61 9.55
CA LEU A 48 -10.01 -6.12 9.06
C LEU A 48 -9.96 -6.38 7.54
N GLY A 49 -9.41 -5.46 6.75
CA GLY A 49 -9.26 -5.62 5.31
C GLY A 49 -8.39 -6.80 4.90
N LEU A 50 -7.28 -7.02 5.61
CA LEU A 50 -6.41 -8.18 5.40
C LEU A 50 -7.12 -9.49 5.77
N ALA A 51 -7.81 -9.52 6.92
CA ALA A 51 -8.60 -10.68 7.32
C ALA A 51 -9.71 -11.00 6.30
N LEU A 52 -10.41 -9.97 5.82
CA LEU A 52 -11.46 -10.12 4.81
C LEU A 52 -10.90 -10.55 3.45
N SER A 53 -9.72 -10.08 3.07
CA SER A 53 -9.03 -10.52 1.85
C SER A 53 -8.60 -12.00 1.95
N ALA A 54 -8.19 -12.49 3.14
CA ALA A 54 -7.96 -13.91 3.35
C ALA A 54 -9.26 -14.72 3.25
N VAL A 55 -10.35 -14.23 3.86
CA VAL A 55 -11.69 -14.84 3.77
C VAL A 55 -12.18 -14.87 2.31
N SER A 56 -11.96 -13.83 1.51
CA SER A 56 -12.40 -13.80 0.10
C SER A 56 -11.67 -14.85 -0.73
N VAL A 57 -10.38 -15.10 -0.48
CA VAL A 57 -9.65 -16.21 -1.10
C VAL A 57 -10.26 -17.56 -0.70
N LEU A 58 -10.60 -17.75 0.58
CA LEU A 58 -11.27 -18.97 1.05
C LEU A 58 -12.64 -19.17 0.39
N VAL A 59 -13.40 -18.09 0.15
CA VAL A 59 -14.68 -18.12 -0.57
C VAL A 59 -14.47 -18.54 -2.03
N VAL A 60 -13.48 -17.97 -2.72
CA VAL A 60 -13.11 -18.38 -4.10
C VAL A 60 -12.78 -19.87 -4.12
N VAL A 61 -11.90 -20.29 -3.22
CA VAL A 61 -11.44 -21.67 -3.08
C VAL A 61 -12.63 -22.60 -2.79
N GLY A 62 -13.50 -22.26 -1.84
CA GLY A 62 -14.70 -23.05 -1.52
C GLY A 62 -15.69 -23.16 -2.70
N ARG A 63 -15.84 -22.10 -3.49
CA ARG A 63 -16.68 -22.10 -4.70
C ARG A 63 -16.07 -22.91 -5.84
N VAL A 64 -14.74 -22.94 -5.93
CA VAL A 64 -13.99 -23.84 -6.78
C VAL A 64 -14.19 -25.29 -6.36
N PHE A 65 -14.06 -25.59 -5.07
CA PHE A 65 -14.27 -26.93 -4.51
C PHE A 65 -15.68 -27.48 -4.73
N THR A 66 -16.69 -26.61 -4.76
CA THR A 66 -18.10 -26.97 -4.97
C THR A 66 -18.57 -26.86 -6.43
N ALA A 67 -17.69 -26.43 -7.33
CA ALA A 67 -17.96 -26.35 -8.76
C ALA A 67 -18.03 -27.77 -9.36
N THR A 68 -19.14 -28.10 -10.02
CA THR A 68 -19.22 -29.34 -10.78
C THR A 68 -18.26 -29.30 -11.97
N LEU A 69 -17.41 -30.32 -12.11
CA LEU A 69 -16.50 -30.46 -13.25
C LEU A 69 -17.25 -30.26 -14.57
N PRO A 70 -16.77 -29.35 -15.45
CA PRO A 70 -17.27 -29.24 -16.81
C PRO A 70 -17.27 -30.61 -17.48
N SER A 71 -18.27 -30.88 -18.33
CA SER A 71 -18.45 -32.19 -18.98
C SER A 71 -17.20 -32.66 -19.75
N PHE A 72 -16.38 -31.74 -20.27
CA PHE A 72 -15.13 -32.06 -20.97
C PHE A 72 -13.97 -32.48 -20.04
N VAL A 73 -14.02 -32.17 -18.73
CA VAL A 73 -12.97 -32.49 -17.75
C VAL A 73 -13.31 -33.74 -16.92
N ARG A 74 -14.59 -34.12 -16.84
CA ARG A 74 -15.02 -35.37 -16.17
C ARG A 74 -14.28 -36.62 -16.67
N PRO A 75 -14.06 -36.82 -17.99
CA PRO A 75 -13.28 -37.96 -18.49
C PRO A 75 -11.83 -37.92 -17.99
N LEU A 76 -11.22 -36.73 -17.92
CA LEU A 76 -9.85 -36.54 -17.40
C LEU A 76 -9.74 -36.88 -15.91
N ALA A 77 -10.74 -36.52 -15.10
CA ALA A 77 -10.76 -36.83 -13.67
C ALA A 77 -10.95 -38.34 -13.37
N GLY A 78 -11.62 -39.06 -14.28
CA GLY A 78 -11.74 -40.54 -14.24
C GLY A 78 -10.44 -41.26 -14.58
N HIS A 79 -9.58 -40.63 -15.40
CA HIS A 79 -8.27 -41.14 -15.79
C HIS A 79 -7.12 -40.41 -15.08
N ALA A 80 -7.37 -39.82 -13.91
CA ALA A 80 -6.37 -39.04 -13.18
C ALA A 80 -5.08 -39.83 -12.89
N GLU A 81 -5.18 -41.14 -12.69
CA GLU A 81 -4.02 -42.05 -12.53
C GLU A 81 -3.17 -42.14 -13.81
N ASN A 82 -3.81 -42.22 -14.99
CA ASN A 82 -3.12 -42.17 -16.28
C ASN A 82 -2.50 -40.79 -16.53
N PHE A 83 -3.10 -39.74 -15.99
CA PHE A 83 -2.58 -38.38 -16.09
C PHE A 83 -1.32 -38.17 -15.21
N ILE A 84 -1.30 -38.76 -14.01
CA ILE A 84 -0.09 -38.83 -13.18
C ILE A 84 1.03 -39.57 -13.92
N PHE A 85 0.72 -40.71 -14.53
CA PHE A 85 1.68 -41.46 -15.34
C PHE A 85 2.23 -40.62 -16.51
N LEU A 86 1.38 -39.93 -17.27
CA LEU A 86 1.79 -39.04 -18.36
C LEU A 86 2.63 -37.86 -17.85
N LEU A 87 2.33 -37.32 -16.67
CA LEU A 87 3.06 -36.22 -16.05
C LEU A 87 4.45 -36.68 -15.57
N VAL A 88 4.56 -37.89 -15.03
CA VAL A 88 5.83 -38.53 -14.67
C VAL A 88 6.65 -38.85 -15.92
N VAL A 89 6.04 -39.41 -16.97
CA VAL A 89 6.70 -39.64 -18.26
C VAL A 89 7.17 -38.33 -18.89
N ASN A 90 6.35 -37.27 -18.86
CA ASN A 90 6.73 -35.94 -19.32
C ASN A 90 7.91 -35.39 -18.52
N LEU A 91 7.89 -35.53 -17.19
CA LEU A 91 8.99 -35.12 -16.31
C LEU A 91 10.27 -35.92 -16.57
N ILE A 92 10.18 -37.22 -16.85
CA ILE A 92 11.32 -38.06 -17.26
C ILE A 92 11.87 -37.58 -18.61
N ILE A 93 11.00 -37.29 -19.59
CA ILE A 93 11.40 -36.75 -20.88
C ILE A 93 12.09 -35.39 -20.71
N VAL A 94 11.55 -34.48 -19.91
CA VAL A 94 12.16 -33.18 -19.62
C VAL A 94 13.51 -33.35 -18.91
N SER A 95 13.58 -34.23 -17.92
CA SER A 95 14.78 -34.42 -17.10
C SER A 95 15.88 -35.21 -17.82
N PHE A 96 15.54 -36.00 -18.84
CA PHE A 96 16.48 -36.86 -19.58
C PHE A 96 16.81 -36.33 -20.98
N LEU A 97 15.82 -35.93 -21.79
CA LEU A 97 16.06 -35.43 -23.15
C LEU A 97 16.64 -34.00 -23.15
N ALA A 98 16.24 -33.11 -22.24
CA ALA A 98 16.78 -31.75 -22.22
C ALA A 98 18.31 -31.69 -21.96
N PRO A 99 18.88 -32.46 -21.00
CA PRO A 99 20.33 -32.57 -20.87
C PRO A 99 20.98 -33.23 -22.09
N VAL A 100 20.37 -34.27 -22.68
CA VAL A 100 20.92 -34.96 -23.86
C VAL A 100 21.00 -34.03 -25.08
N PHE A 101 19.95 -33.26 -25.38
CA PHE A 101 19.98 -32.28 -26.46
C PHE A 101 20.99 -31.15 -26.20
N ARG A 102 21.14 -30.74 -24.94
CA ARG A 102 22.11 -29.72 -24.54
C ARG A 102 23.56 -30.21 -24.67
N VAL A 103 23.82 -31.47 -24.32
CA VAL A 103 25.12 -32.12 -24.50
C VAL A 103 25.43 -32.29 -26.00
N ILE A 104 24.46 -32.75 -26.80
CA ILE A 104 24.60 -32.87 -28.26
C ILE A 104 24.93 -31.51 -28.91
N ALA A 105 24.28 -30.43 -28.45
CA ALA A 105 24.55 -29.07 -28.92
C ALA A 105 25.94 -28.53 -28.50
N LEU A 106 26.51 -29.02 -27.39
CA LEU A 106 27.83 -28.65 -26.89
C LEU A 106 28.97 -29.46 -27.53
N THR A 107 28.67 -30.60 -28.14
CA THR A 107 29.64 -31.35 -28.97
C THR A 107 30.01 -30.51 -30.21
N PRO A 108 31.30 -30.39 -30.58
CA PRO A 108 31.72 -29.63 -31.75
C PRO A 108 31.29 -30.35 -33.03
N MET A 109 30.05 -30.10 -33.47
CA MET A 109 29.57 -30.54 -34.78
C MET A 109 30.11 -29.61 -35.87
N ARG A 110 30.48 -30.16 -37.02
CA ARG A 110 31.07 -29.44 -38.18
C ARG A 110 30.18 -28.33 -38.77
N SER A 111 28.90 -28.23 -38.41
CA SER A 111 27.93 -27.32 -39.02
C SER A 111 27.30 -26.38 -37.98
N PRO A 112 27.52 -25.05 -38.08
CA PRO A 112 26.94 -24.07 -37.16
C PRO A 112 25.41 -23.93 -37.29
N VAL A 113 24.84 -24.38 -38.41
CA VAL A 113 23.39 -24.40 -38.65
C VAL A 113 22.73 -25.50 -37.81
N VAL A 114 23.33 -26.69 -37.76
CA VAL A 114 22.83 -27.83 -36.96
C VAL A 114 22.83 -27.48 -35.48
N GLN A 115 23.87 -26.80 -35.00
CA GLN A 115 23.98 -26.37 -33.60
C GLN A 115 22.87 -25.39 -33.18
N ARG A 116 22.51 -24.42 -34.05
CA ARG A 116 21.38 -23.50 -33.79
C ARG A 116 20.04 -24.21 -33.84
N VAL A 117 19.82 -25.11 -34.79
CA VAL A 117 18.55 -25.84 -34.92
C VAL A 117 18.30 -26.71 -33.69
N PHE A 118 19.30 -27.46 -33.22
CA PHE A 118 19.17 -28.28 -32.00
C PHE A 118 19.08 -27.44 -30.72
N GLY A 119 19.77 -26.29 -30.64
CA GLY A 119 19.64 -25.36 -29.52
C GLY A 119 18.25 -24.71 -29.42
N VAL A 120 17.68 -24.28 -30.55
CA VAL A 120 16.34 -23.69 -30.61
C VAL A 120 15.26 -24.75 -30.40
N ALA A 121 15.41 -25.94 -31.00
CA ALA A 121 14.49 -27.06 -30.80
C ALA A 121 14.50 -27.57 -29.35
N GLY A 122 15.68 -27.67 -28.72
CA GLY A 122 15.81 -28.04 -27.30
C GLY A 122 15.24 -26.98 -26.36
N GLY A 123 15.46 -25.69 -26.66
CA GLY A 123 14.89 -24.57 -25.90
C GLY A 123 13.37 -24.50 -25.99
N LEU A 124 12.80 -24.56 -27.20
CA LEU A 124 11.35 -24.55 -27.42
C LEU A 124 10.66 -25.79 -26.86
N SER A 125 11.24 -26.98 -27.05
CA SER A 125 10.76 -28.24 -26.47
C SER A 125 10.73 -28.17 -24.94
N GLY A 126 11.80 -27.67 -24.31
CA GLY A 126 11.87 -27.53 -22.85
C GLY A 126 10.80 -26.61 -22.27
N HIS A 127 10.56 -25.44 -22.89
CA HIS A 127 9.55 -24.50 -22.41
C HIS A 127 8.12 -24.99 -22.64
N VAL A 128 7.85 -25.62 -23.79
CA VAL A 128 6.53 -26.20 -24.09
C VAL A 128 6.22 -27.38 -23.18
N LEU A 129 7.17 -28.30 -22.96
CA LEU A 129 6.98 -29.40 -22.01
C LEU A 129 6.85 -28.90 -20.56
N LEU A 130 7.61 -27.89 -20.15
CA LEU A 130 7.49 -27.32 -18.80
C LEU A 130 6.15 -26.60 -18.59
N ALA A 131 5.64 -25.90 -19.61
CA ALA A 131 4.30 -25.31 -19.59
C ALA A 131 3.21 -26.38 -19.52
N LEU A 132 3.34 -27.48 -20.28
CA LEU A 132 2.44 -28.63 -20.21
C LEU A 132 2.50 -29.34 -18.85
N PHE A 133 3.69 -29.46 -18.26
CA PHE A 133 3.87 -30.00 -16.91
C PHE A 133 3.22 -29.10 -15.85
N ALA A 134 3.47 -27.79 -15.89
CA ALA A 134 2.85 -26.83 -14.97
C ALA A 134 1.32 -26.82 -15.09
N ALA A 135 0.80 -26.84 -16.32
CA ALA A 135 -0.63 -26.98 -16.58
C ALA A 135 -1.18 -28.32 -16.05
N GLY A 136 -0.44 -29.41 -16.22
CA GLY A 136 -0.82 -30.73 -15.72
C GLY A 136 -0.82 -30.83 -14.20
N VAL A 137 0.17 -30.23 -13.52
CA VAL A 137 0.20 -30.11 -12.06
C VAL A 137 -0.96 -29.26 -11.56
N ALA A 138 -1.28 -28.15 -12.23
CA ALA A 138 -2.43 -27.31 -11.88
C ALA A 138 -3.76 -28.07 -12.03
N VAL A 139 -3.93 -28.84 -13.11
CA VAL A 139 -5.11 -29.71 -13.32
C VAL A 139 -5.18 -30.81 -12.27
N LEU A 140 -4.05 -31.44 -11.93
CA LEU A 140 -4.01 -32.50 -10.92
C LEU A 140 -4.31 -31.96 -9.51
N ALA A 141 -3.73 -30.81 -9.15
CA ALA A 141 -4.02 -30.10 -7.91
C ALA A 141 -5.50 -29.73 -7.83
N TRP A 142 -6.08 -29.23 -8.93
CA TRP A 142 -7.51 -28.93 -9.03
C TRP A 142 -8.39 -30.18 -8.84
N VAL A 143 -8.02 -31.31 -9.45
CA VAL A 143 -8.74 -32.58 -9.28
C VAL A 143 -8.61 -33.13 -7.85
N LEU A 144 -7.44 -33.01 -7.23
CA LEU A 144 -7.20 -33.43 -5.85
C LEU A 144 -8.02 -32.60 -4.85
N VAL A 145 -8.02 -31.29 -5.06
CA VAL A 145 -8.87 -30.30 -4.40
C VAL A 145 -10.33 -30.76 -4.51
N LEU A 146 -10.86 -30.96 -5.71
CA LEU A 146 -12.24 -31.41 -5.90
C LEU A 146 -12.56 -32.75 -5.22
N ARG A 147 -11.65 -33.75 -5.24
CA ARG A 147 -11.87 -35.04 -4.56
C ARG A 147 -11.90 -34.93 -3.03
N VAL A 148 -11.10 -34.04 -2.45
CA VAL A 148 -11.14 -33.74 -1.01
C VAL A 148 -12.43 -32.98 -0.68
N GLY A 149 -12.82 -32.01 -1.51
CA GLY A 149 -14.09 -31.29 -1.40
C GLY A 149 -15.30 -32.22 -1.41
N ASP A 150 -15.37 -33.17 -2.34
CA ASP A 150 -16.46 -34.16 -2.43
C ASP A 150 -16.57 -35.06 -1.19
N ARG A 151 -15.45 -35.39 -0.54
CA ARG A 151 -15.45 -36.16 0.73
C ARG A 151 -16.01 -35.34 1.89
N VAL A 152 -15.67 -34.05 1.96
CA VAL A 152 -16.13 -33.13 3.02
C VAL A 152 -17.62 -32.77 2.83
N VAL A 153 -18.07 -32.61 1.58
CA VAL A 153 -19.44 -32.20 1.22
C VAL A 153 -20.49 -33.30 1.44
N ARG A 154 -20.09 -34.58 1.59
CA ARG A 154 -21.01 -35.71 1.88
C ARG A 154 -21.62 -35.69 3.29
N TRP A 155 -21.19 -34.80 4.18
CA TRP A 155 -21.76 -34.64 5.52
C TRP A 155 -22.94 -33.64 5.46
N GLY A 156 -24.15 -34.16 5.21
CA GLY A 156 -25.39 -33.40 4.95
C GLY A 156 -25.70 -32.16 5.82
N PRO A 157 -25.52 -32.17 7.16
CA PRO A 157 -25.79 -30.98 7.99
C PRO A 157 -24.78 -29.84 7.79
N ALA A 158 -23.57 -30.12 7.30
CA ALA A 158 -22.56 -29.10 7.03
C ALA A 158 -22.90 -28.25 5.79
N ARG A 159 -23.75 -28.74 4.89
CA ARG A 159 -24.11 -28.04 3.64
C ARG A 159 -24.95 -26.79 3.86
N GLY A 160 -25.96 -26.88 4.74
CA GLY A 160 -26.82 -25.73 5.09
C GLY A 160 -26.03 -24.63 5.82
N LEU A 161 -25.21 -25.05 6.79
CA LEU A 161 -24.31 -24.14 7.52
C LEU A 161 -23.30 -23.47 6.59
N ALA A 162 -22.70 -24.23 5.64
CA ALA A 162 -21.74 -23.69 4.68
C ALA A 162 -22.36 -22.67 3.70
N HIS A 163 -23.60 -22.88 3.24
CA HIS A 163 -24.29 -21.91 2.40
C HIS A 163 -24.68 -20.63 3.17
N GLY A 164 -25.05 -20.75 4.45
CA GLY A 164 -25.29 -19.61 5.33
C GLY A 164 -24.01 -18.78 5.54
N LEU A 165 -22.90 -19.46 5.86
CA LEU A 165 -21.60 -18.82 6.05
C LEU A 165 -21.06 -18.17 4.77
N ASP A 166 -21.22 -18.79 3.60
CA ASP A 166 -20.82 -18.18 2.30
C ASP A 166 -21.59 -16.88 2.03
N ARG A 167 -22.90 -16.87 2.27
CA ARG A 167 -23.73 -15.66 2.10
C ARG A 167 -23.28 -14.55 3.04
N VAL A 168 -23.11 -14.86 4.32
CA VAL A 168 -22.64 -13.89 5.32
C VAL A 168 -21.27 -13.35 4.93
N ALA A 169 -20.34 -14.21 4.55
CA ALA A 169 -19.00 -13.80 4.10
C ALA A 169 -19.08 -12.85 2.90
N VAL A 170 -19.87 -13.19 1.87
CA VAL A 170 -20.05 -12.32 0.69
C VAL A 170 -20.69 -10.99 1.05
N THR A 171 -21.73 -10.99 1.89
CA THR A 171 -22.38 -9.75 2.34
C THR A 171 -21.40 -8.86 3.09
N VAL A 172 -20.61 -9.42 4.01
CA VAL A 172 -19.58 -8.66 4.75
C VAL A 172 -18.52 -8.10 3.80
N LEU A 173 -18.07 -8.89 2.82
CA LEU A 173 -17.11 -8.43 1.80
C LEU A 173 -17.65 -7.26 0.96
N VAL A 174 -18.91 -7.36 0.52
CA VAL A 174 -19.56 -6.28 -0.24
C VAL A 174 -19.72 -5.03 0.61
N LEU A 175 -20.20 -5.17 1.85
CA LEU A 175 -20.34 -4.04 2.78
C LEU A 175 -19.00 -3.38 3.07
N TYR A 176 -17.93 -4.16 3.22
CA TYR A 176 -16.57 -3.66 3.38
C TYR A 176 -16.13 -2.85 2.16
N CYS A 177 -16.28 -3.39 0.94
CA CYS A 177 -15.94 -2.68 -0.30
C CYS A 177 -16.72 -1.37 -0.44
N LEU A 178 -18.01 -1.36 -0.10
CA LEU A 178 -18.83 -0.15 -0.11
C LEU A 178 -18.37 0.88 0.93
N ALA A 179 -18.07 0.45 2.16
CA ALA A 179 -17.60 1.31 3.23
C ALA A 179 -16.25 1.96 2.88
N VAL A 180 -15.28 1.15 2.41
CA VAL A 180 -13.97 1.67 2.01
C VAL A 180 -14.06 2.51 0.74
N GLY A 181 -14.94 2.16 -0.21
CA GLY A 181 -15.24 3.00 -1.36
C GLY A 181 -15.77 4.38 -0.97
N ALA A 182 -16.66 4.45 0.02
CA ALA A 182 -17.16 5.70 0.57
C ALA A 182 -16.05 6.51 1.26
N LEU A 183 -15.14 5.86 1.99
CA LEU A 183 -13.96 6.52 2.56
C LEU A 183 -13.03 7.05 1.46
N ALA A 184 -12.72 6.28 0.43
CA ALA A 184 -11.91 6.76 -0.69
C ALA A 184 -12.56 7.97 -1.37
N ALA A 185 -13.87 7.90 -1.64
CA ALA A 185 -14.63 9.02 -2.17
C ALA A 185 -14.61 10.25 -1.24
N ASN A 186 -14.63 10.05 0.08
CA ASN A 186 -14.51 11.13 1.06
C ASN A 186 -13.25 11.97 0.87
N SER A 187 -12.10 11.35 0.55
CA SER A 187 -10.86 12.10 0.25
C SER A 187 -10.81 12.68 -1.15
N VAL A 188 -11.33 11.96 -2.15
CA VAL A 188 -11.23 12.39 -3.56
C VAL A 188 -12.13 13.59 -3.85
N LEU A 189 -13.29 13.66 -3.18
CA LEU A 189 -14.26 14.74 -3.32
C LEU A 189 -14.03 15.90 -2.34
N ASP A 190 -12.99 15.83 -1.52
CA ASP A 190 -12.71 16.83 -0.49
C ASP A 190 -12.05 18.07 -1.09
N THR A 191 -12.68 19.23 -0.91
CA THR A 191 -12.15 20.55 -1.27
C THR A 191 -11.87 21.42 -0.04
N SER A 192 -12.02 20.87 1.16
CA SER A 192 -11.78 21.61 2.40
C SER A 192 -10.31 22.01 2.54
N PRO A 193 -10.02 23.19 3.12
CA PRO A 193 -8.64 23.62 3.34
C PRO A 193 -7.91 22.66 4.29
N ALA A 194 -6.63 22.42 4.00
CA ALA A 194 -5.77 21.66 4.91
C ALA A 194 -5.51 22.49 6.18
N VAL A 195 -5.68 21.87 7.34
CA VAL A 195 -5.32 22.44 8.63
C VAL A 195 -4.04 21.76 9.12
N GLU A 196 -3.04 22.56 9.47
CA GLU A 196 -1.77 22.10 10.01
C GLU A 196 -1.85 21.92 11.53
N HIS A 197 -1.45 20.75 12.00
CA HIS A 197 -1.31 20.46 13.42
C HIS A 197 0.16 20.14 13.74
N GLY A 198 0.76 20.92 14.63
CA GLY A 198 2.08 20.63 15.19
C GLY A 198 2.00 19.48 16.18
N SER A 199 2.87 18.49 16.01
CA SER A 199 2.98 17.31 16.87
C SER A 199 4.45 16.89 17.00
N GLU A 200 4.68 15.80 17.72
CA GLU A 200 6.00 15.25 17.99
C GLU A 200 5.94 13.73 17.86
N ILE A 201 6.96 13.16 17.21
CA ILE A 201 7.09 11.71 17.07
C ILE A 201 7.44 11.11 18.44
N VAL A 202 6.65 10.14 18.87
CA VAL A 202 6.91 9.33 20.07
C VAL A 202 7.70 8.09 19.67
N THR A 203 7.20 7.32 18.70
CA THR A 203 7.89 6.13 18.18
C THR A 203 7.59 5.93 16.71
N VAL A 204 8.50 5.26 16.00
CA VAL A 204 8.29 4.87 14.60
C VAL A 204 8.48 3.38 14.46
N SER A 205 7.48 2.73 13.87
CA SER A 205 7.44 1.29 13.67
C SER A 205 7.21 0.98 12.20
N GLY A 206 7.51 -0.25 11.82
CA GLY A 206 7.20 -0.70 10.48
C GLY A 206 7.48 -2.18 10.29
N VAL A 207 6.73 -2.76 9.36
CA VAL A 207 6.77 -4.18 9.04
C VAL A 207 6.91 -4.31 7.53
N SER A 208 7.67 -5.31 7.09
CA SER A 208 7.73 -5.69 5.68
C SER A 208 6.37 -6.24 5.27
N GLY A 209 5.71 -5.57 4.33
CA GLY A 209 4.41 -5.99 3.81
C GLY A 209 4.52 -7.31 3.04
N PRO A 210 3.53 -8.21 3.15
CA PRO A 210 3.50 -9.42 2.35
C PRO A 210 3.28 -9.09 0.86
N PHE A 211 3.58 -10.05 -0.03
CA PHE A 211 3.28 -9.97 -1.47
C PHE A 211 3.92 -8.79 -2.23
N GLY A 212 5.07 -8.31 -1.79
CA GLY A 212 5.78 -7.23 -2.48
C GLY A 212 5.17 -5.84 -2.27
N LEU A 213 4.28 -5.67 -1.29
CA LEU A 213 3.69 -4.37 -0.89
C LEU A 213 4.70 -3.37 -0.29
N GLY A 214 6.01 -3.68 -0.34
CA GLY A 214 7.06 -2.85 0.23
C GLY A 214 6.98 -2.81 1.75
N GLN A 215 7.64 -1.83 2.35
CA GLN A 215 7.64 -1.66 3.81
C GLN A 215 6.48 -0.75 4.23
N ILE A 216 5.62 -1.26 5.12
CA ILE A 216 4.55 -0.48 5.73
C ILE A 216 5.12 0.10 7.02
N SER A 217 5.23 1.43 7.11
CA SER A 217 5.72 2.14 8.29
C SER A 217 4.65 3.06 8.87
N TRP A 218 4.65 3.26 10.17
CA TRP A 218 3.79 4.21 10.86
C TRP A 218 4.55 4.93 11.97
N ALA A 219 4.17 6.17 12.22
CA ALA A 219 4.63 6.95 13.36
C ALA A 219 3.49 7.05 14.38
N ASP A 220 3.83 6.83 15.63
CA ASP A 220 3.01 7.18 16.77
C ASP A 220 3.43 8.60 17.19
N VAL A 221 2.50 9.54 17.09
CA VAL A 221 2.73 10.96 17.36
C VAL A 221 1.82 11.43 18.50
N ARG A 222 2.22 12.47 19.23
CA ARG A 222 1.34 13.02 20.28
C ARG A 222 0.05 13.55 19.65
N SER A 223 -1.08 13.20 20.25
CA SER A 223 -2.37 13.65 19.75
C SER A 223 -2.48 15.16 19.83
N TRP A 224 -2.92 15.76 18.72
CA TRP A 224 -3.21 17.19 18.60
C TRP A 224 -4.66 17.52 18.97
N THR A 225 -5.52 16.50 19.14
CA THR A 225 -6.91 16.64 19.53
C THR A 225 -7.11 16.39 21.02
N VAL A 226 -6.45 15.37 21.58
CA VAL A 226 -6.60 14.97 22.98
C VAL A 226 -5.25 14.97 23.70
N PRO A 227 -5.02 15.89 24.66
CA PRO A 227 -3.78 15.93 25.41
C PRO A 227 -3.45 14.60 26.07
N GLY A 228 -2.19 14.15 25.93
CA GLY A 228 -1.69 12.91 26.53
C GLY A 228 -2.02 11.62 25.76
N GLN A 229 -2.82 11.69 24.69
CA GLN A 229 -3.04 10.54 23.81
C GLN A 229 -2.00 10.46 22.69
N ILE A 230 -1.94 9.30 22.05
CA ILE A 230 -1.07 9.02 20.92
C ILE A 230 -1.95 8.75 19.71
N GLU A 231 -1.66 9.44 18.61
CA GLU A 231 -2.26 9.19 17.30
C GLU A 231 -1.28 8.38 16.46
N ARG A 232 -1.77 7.29 15.86
CA ARG A 232 -1.00 6.52 14.90
C ARG A 232 -1.25 7.05 13.50
N VAL A 233 -0.17 7.33 12.79
CA VAL A 233 -0.21 7.87 11.43
C VAL A 233 0.66 7.01 10.52
N LEU A 234 0.06 6.44 9.47
CA LEU A 234 0.77 5.71 8.43
C LEU A 234 1.78 6.62 7.75
N LEU A 235 3.01 6.18 7.50
CA LEU A 235 4.02 6.90 6.74
C LEU A 235 4.15 6.34 5.32
N ILE A 236 4.03 7.21 4.31
CA ILE A 236 4.14 6.87 2.90
C ILE A 236 5.38 7.54 2.32
N ALA A 237 6.44 6.77 2.05
CA ALA A 237 7.75 7.31 1.69
C ALA A 237 7.78 8.20 0.42
N GLN A 238 6.81 8.05 -0.48
CA GLN A 238 6.70 8.87 -1.70
C GLN A 238 5.91 10.17 -1.49
N ARG A 239 5.07 10.22 -0.45
CA ARG A 239 4.15 11.34 -0.17
C ARG A 239 4.62 12.19 1.01
N ASP A 240 5.17 11.53 2.03
CA ASP A 240 5.65 12.16 3.25
C ASP A 240 7.14 12.53 3.13
N GLN A 241 7.52 13.63 3.78
CA GLN A 241 8.94 14.03 3.90
C GLN A 241 9.68 13.20 4.99
N LEU A 242 9.00 12.23 5.59
CA LEU A 242 9.51 11.37 6.64
C LEU A 242 9.72 9.96 6.09
N ARG A 243 10.94 9.45 6.29
CA ARG A 243 11.26 8.03 6.15
C ARG A 243 11.50 7.45 7.53
N ARG A 244 11.14 6.18 7.73
CA ARG A 244 11.35 5.46 9.00
C ARG A 244 12.76 5.67 9.56
N GLU A 245 13.77 5.55 8.72
CA GLU A 245 15.19 5.67 9.10
C GLU A 245 15.57 7.04 9.65
N ARG A 246 14.82 8.10 9.32
CA ARG A 246 15.11 9.48 9.69
C ARG A 246 14.05 10.12 10.58
N ALA A 247 13.10 9.33 11.06
CA ALA A 247 12.00 9.76 11.91
C ALA A 247 12.30 9.27 13.32
N LEU A 248 13.04 10.08 14.08
CA LEU A 248 13.50 9.78 15.43
C LEU A 248 12.45 10.22 16.46
N PRO A 249 12.36 9.55 17.63
CA PRO A 249 11.61 10.06 18.78
C PRO A 249 12.04 11.48 19.14
N GLY A 250 11.07 12.33 19.49
CA GLY A 250 11.30 13.74 19.82
C GLY A 250 11.33 14.68 18.62
N LEU A 251 11.32 14.16 17.39
CA LEU A 251 11.33 15.00 16.19
C LEU A 251 9.97 15.73 16.04
N PRO A 252 9.97 17.07 15.96
CA PRO A 252 8.75 17.83 15.75
C PRO A 252 8.27 17.67 14.30
N VAL A 253 6.97 17.46 14.13
CA VAL A 253 6.33 17.16 12.85
C VAL A 253 5.06 17.99 12.68
N ARG A 254 4.72 18.26 11.42
CA ARG A 254 3.43 18.86 11.05
C ARG A 254 2.58 17.83 10.35
N VAL A 255 1.35 17.69 10.82
CA VAL A 255 0.33 16.82 10.24
C VAL A 255 -0.69 17.71 9.54
N GLN A 256 -0.79 17.58 8.22
CA GLN A 256 -1.83 18.25 7.44
C GLN A 256 -3.07 17.36 7.38
N MET A 257 -4.17 17.89 7.90
CA MET A 257 -5.44 17.19 7.99
C MET A 257 -6.53 17.97 7.26
N HIS A 258 -7.44 17.26 6.61
CA HIS A 258 -8.65 17.85 6.05
C HIS A 258 -9.88 17.34 6.78
N ALA A 259 -10.99 18.07 6.67
CA ALA A 259 -12.25 17.71 7.29
C ALA A 259 -12.93 16.52 6.61
N GLY A 260 -12.68 16.29 5.32
CA GLY A 260 -13.35 15.28 4.51
C GLY A 260 -14.72 15.72 3.99
N PHE A 261 -15.09 15.27 2.79
CA PHE A 261 -16.39 15.59 2.16
C PHE A 261 -17.62 15.15 3.00
N LEU A 262 -17.54 13.99 3.63
CA LEU A 262 -18.53 13.39 4.54
C LEU A 262 -18.31 13.81 6.01
N GLY A 263 -17.42 14.77 6.29
CA GLY A 263 -17.05 15.17 7.66
C GLY A 263 -16.20 14.14 8.41
N LEU A 264 -15.57 13.21 7.67
CA LEU A 264 -14.63 12.25 8.23
C LEU A 264 -13.19 12.75 7.99
N PRO A 265 -12.45 13.13 9.05
CA PRO A 265 -11.13 13.72 8.87
C PRO A 265 -10.11 12.69 8.35
N TRP A 266 -9.19 13.16 7.53
CA TRP A 266 -8.14 12.34 6.94
C TRP A 266 -6.83 13.11 6.80
N ILE A 267 -5.71 12.38 6.82
CA ILE A 267 -4.36 12.96 6.78
C ILE A 267 -3.82 12.95 5.36
N THR A 268 -3.37 14.11 4.89
CA THR A 268 -2.77 14.24 3.55
C THR A 268 -1.29 13.95 3.62
N ILE A 269 -0.55 14.75 4.39
CA ILE A 269 0.91 14.68 4.45
C ILE A 269 1.38 14.85 5.90
N VAL A 270 2.48 14.17 6.22
CA VAL A 270 3.24 14.43 7.43
C VAL A 270 4.62 14.92 7.01
N SER A 271 4.93 16.15 7.41
CA SER A 271 6.19 16.82 7.13
C SER A 271 6.95 17.11 8.42
N ARG A 272 8.22 17.46 8.27
CA ARG A 272 9.03 17.90 9.41
C ARG A 272 8.66 19.33 9.78
N ASP A 273 8.61 19.59 11.08
CA ASP A 273 8.49 20.95 11.57
C ASP A 273 9.89 21.57 11.73
N GLU A 274 10.48 21.95 10.59
CA GLU A 274 11.83 22.53 10.57
C GLU A 274 11.92 23.81 11.39
N ALA A 275 10.86 24.63 11.40
CA ALA A 275 10.82 25.86 12.19
C ALA A 275 10.92 25.53 13.69
N ARG A 276 10.08 24.61 14.17
CA ARG A 276 10.12 24.19 15.58
C ARG A 276 11.42 23.49 15.97
N GLN A 277 12.01 22.74 15.05
CA GLN A 277 13.32 22.15 15.28
C GLN A 277 14.41 23.22 15.43
N LEU A 278 14.41 24.24 14.58
CA LEU A 278 15.35 25.37 14.68
C LEU A 278 15.12 26.20 15.93
N GLU A 279 13.87 26.42 16.33
CA GLU A 279 13.51 27.07 17.59
C GLU A 279 14.11 26.33 18.80
N GLN A 280 13.93 25.01 18.89
CA GLN A 280 14.51 24.19 19.96
C GLN A 280 16.05 24.29 20.01
N VAL A 281 16.71 24.35 18.85
CA VAL A 281 18.17 24.52 18.80
C VAL A 281 18.57 25.94 19.23
N LEU A 282 17.81 26.96 18.86
CA LEU A 282 18.05 28.36 19.25
C LEU A 282 17.74 28.61 20.73
N GLU A 283 16.86 27.84 21.36
CA GLU A 283 16.69 27.86 22.82
C GLU A 283 17.97 27.39 23.53
N ALA A 284 18.62 26.36 22.99
CA ALA A 284 19.88 25.85 23.52
C ALA A 284 21.09 26.75 23.17
N VAL A 285 21.08 27.35 21.97
CA VAL A 285 22.16 28.21 21.47
C VAL A 285 21.60 29.52 20.90
N PRO A 286 21.22 30.50 21.75
CA PRO A 286 20.52 31.72 21.31
C PRO A 286 21.33 32.62 20.37
N THR A 287 22.66 32.52 20.44
CA THR A 287 23.65 33.30 19.68
C THR A 287 24.01 32.69 18.32
N ALA A 288 23.33 31.62 17.89
CA ALA A 288 23.56 31.05 16.57
C ALA A 288 22.90 31.91 15.48
N ALA A 289 23.54 33.03 15.11
CA ALA A 289 23.04 33.98 14.11
C ALA A 289 22.61 33.30 12.79
N GLY A 290 23.45 32.40 12.25
CA GLY A 290 23.14 31.68 11.02
C GLY A 290 21.86 30.83 11.11
N LEU A 291 21.66 30.13 12.24
CA LEU A 291 20.46 29.33 12.47
C LEU A 291 19.22 30.22 12.65
N ARG A 292 19.36 31.40 13.27
CA ARG A 292 18.26 32.36 13.39
C ARG A 292 17.86 32.95 12.04
N LYS A 293 18.82 33.30 11.19
CA LYS A 293 18.55 33.73 9.80
C LYS A 293 17.84 32.63 9.01
N TRP A 294 18.28 31.38 9.16
CA TRP A 294 17.63 30.23 8.54
C TRP A 294 16.19 30.05 9.04
N LEU A 295 15.94 30.12 10.35
CA LEU A 295 14.58 30.08 10.91
C LEU A 295 13.69 31.19 10.34
N ILE A 296 14.20 32.42 10.24
CA ILE A 296 13.47 33.55 9.66
C ILE A 296 13.08 33.27 8.20
N SER A 297 13.99 32.73 7.39
CA SER A 297 13.69 32.30 6.02
C SER A 297 12.64 31.19 5.98
N THR A 298 12.77 30.16 6.83
CA THR A 298 11.80 29.06 6.92
C THR A 298 10.41 29.56 7.33
N LEU A 299 10.32 30.53 8.24
CA LEU A 299 9.05 31.15 8.63
C LEU A 299 8.45 32.00 7.49
N ALA A 300 9.29 32.61 6.65
CA ALA A 300 8.85 33.35 5.46
C ALA A 300 8.23 32.42 4.42
N ASP A 301 8.90 31.28 4.14
CA ASP A 301 8.40 30.26 3.21
C ASP A 301 7.06 29.66 3.69
N GLN A 302 6.88 29.56 5.01
CA GLN A 302 5.66 29.08 5.65
C GLN A 302 4.58 30.17 5.84
N GLN A 303 4.86 31.42 5.43
CA GLN A 303 3.96 32.57 5.60
C GLN A 303 3.58 32.87 7.07
N ARG A 304 4.44 32.52 8.03
CA ARG A 304 4.26 32.76 9.47
C ARG A 304 4.81 34.13 9.85
N TRP A 305 4.21 35.18 9.29
CA TRP A 305 4.73 36.55 9.29
C TRP A 305 4.97 37.15 10.68
N ARG A 306 4.03 36.93 11.61
CA ARG A 306 4.14 37.46 12.98
C ARG A 306 5.31 36.85 13.74
N GLU A 307 5.53 35.55 13.58
CA GLU A 307 6.62 34.83 14.25
C GLU A 307 7.97 35.19 13.64
N LEU A 308 7.99 35.30 12.30
CA LEU A 308 9.13 35.83 11.55
C LEU A 308 9.57 37.18 12.11
N ARG A 309 8.64 38.13 12.31
CA ARG A 309 8.95 39.44 12.89
C ARG A 309 9.57 39.30 14.28
N VAL A 310 8.99 38.50 15.17
CA VAL A 310 9.51 38.30 16.53
C VAL A 310 10.95 37.78 16.50
N HIS A 311 11.26 36.83 15.61
CA HIS A 311 12.62 36.31 15.47
C HIS A 311 13.57 37.33 14.83
N ALA A 312 13.12 38.16 13.89
CA ALA A 312 13.90 39.23 13.29
C ALA A 312 14.23 40.35 14.30
N GLU A 313 13.28 40.74 15.14
CA GLU A 313 13.53 41.70 16.24
C GLU A 313 14.50 41.13 17.29
N ALA A 314 14.36 39.85 17.63
CA ALA A 314 15.31 39.19 18.52
C ALA A 314 16.72 39.08 17.88
N HIS A 315 16.80 38.88 16.55
CA HIS A 315 18.07 38.92 15.82
C HIS A 315 18.71 40.28 15.89
N LEU A 316 17.96 41.34 15.60
CA LEU A 316 18.43 42.72 15.63
C LEU A 316 18.97 43.11 17.01
N ARG A 317 18.26 42.73 18.08
CA ARG A 317 18.70 42.99 19.46
C ARG A 317 20.04 42.31 19.79
N ALA A 318 20.27 41.11 19.26
CA ALA A 318 21.53 40.39 19.47
C ALA A 318 22.66 40.88 18.53
N TYR A 319 22.30 41.36 17.33
CA TYR A 319 23.23 41.80 16.29
C TYR A 319 22.80 43.16 15.70
N PRO A 320 23.03 44.27 16.42
CA PRO A 320 22.61 45.59 15.98
C PRO A 320 23.26 46.06 14.66
N SER A 321 24.36 45.45 14.23
CA SER A 321 24.99 45.73 12.94
C SER A 321 24.19 45.24 11.73
N ASP A 322 23.25 44.32 11.92
CA ASP A 322 22.49 43.67 10.84
C ASP A 322 21.22 44.44 10.42
N GLN A 323 21.15 45.75 10.70
CA GLN A 323 19.99 46.60 10.40
C GLN A 323 19.55 46.54 8.94
N GLU A 324 20.49 46.62 7.99
CA GLU A 324 20.17 46.55 6.55
C GLU A 324 19.48 45.25 6.17
N TRP A 325 19.93 44.12 6.75
CA TRP A 325 19.33 42.82 6.52
C TRP A 325 17.90 42.73 7.07
N VAL A 326 17.66 43.33 8.24
CA VAL A 326 16.32 43.40 8.86
C VAL A 326 15.38 44.30 8.04
N LEU A 327 15.87 45.40 7.47
CA LEU A 327 15.10 46.24 6.56
C LEU A 327 14.73 45.52 5.25
N LEU A 328 15.59 44.64 4.73
CA LEU A 328 15.25 43.77 3.61
C LEU A 328 14.09 42.83 3.95
N ILE A 329 14.04 42.31 5.18
CA ILE A 329 12.93 41.49 5.65
C ILE A 329 11.63 42.32 5.73
N ALA A 330 11.70 43.53 6.29
CA ALA A 330 10.54 44.42 6.35
C ALA A 330 10.00 44.76 4.95
N LYS A 331 10.88 45.00 3.98
CA LYS A 331 10.51 45.17 2.58
C LYS A 331 9.78 43.92 2.04
N GLY A 332 10.31 42.72 2.30
CA GLY A 332 9.68 41.45 1.90
C GLY A 332 8.29 41.26 2.52
N LEU A 333 8.10 41.64 3.78
CA LEU A 333 6.79 41.64 4.44
C LEU A 333 5.78 42.56 3.74
N ARG A 334 6.20 43.76 3.32
CA ARG A 334 5.32 44.67 2.54
C ARG A 334 4.93 44.08 1.19
N GLU A 335 5.88 43.49 0.48
CA GLU A 335 5.65 42.86 -0.83
C GLU A 335 4.65 41.69 -0.74
N HIS A 336 4.60 40.99 0.41
CA HIS A 336 3.63 39.93 0.69
C HIS A 336 2.33 40.42 1.35
N GLY A 337 2.08 41.73 1.36
CA GLY A 337 0.84 42.30 1.87
C GLY A 337 0.72 42.33 3.39
N GLN A 338 1.84 42.37 4.12
CA GLN A 338 1.91 42.46 5.58
C GLN A 338 2.52 43.80 6.06
N PRO A 339 1.88 44.95 5.74
CA PRO A 339 2.45 46.27 6.03
C PRO A 339 2.57 46.56 7.52
N ASP A 340 1.67 46.03 8.36
CA ASP A 340 1.69 46.27 9.81
C ASP A 340 2.90 45.59 10.47
N GLU A 341 3.19 44.34 10.09
CA GLU A 341 4.35 43.59 10.58
C GLU A 341 5.66 44.23 10.07
N ALA A 342 5.68 44.73 8.83
CA ALA A 342 6.82 45.47 8.29
C ALA A 342 7.09 46.78 9.05
N ALA A 343 6.04 47.58 9.30
CA ALA A 343 6.16 48.85 10.01
C ALA A 343 6.56 48.66 11.48
N ALA A 344 6.17 47.55 12.11
CA ALA A 344 6.65 47.19 13.44
C ALA A 344 8.16 46.89 13.43
N LEU A 345 8.62 46.11 12.44
CA LEU A 345 10.03 45.77 12.31
C LEU A 345 10.91 47.00 11.98
N GLU A 346 10.43 47.91 11.13
CA GLU A 346 11.12 49.16 10.80
C GLU A 346 11.27 50.08 12.00
N ARG A 347 10.26 50.15 12.86
CA ARG A 347 10.34 50.90 14.13
C ARG A 347 11.38 50.30 15.06
N ALA A 348 11.51 48.97 15.11
CA ALA A 348 12.52 48.31 15.92
C ALA A 348 13.96 48.59 15.45
N VAL A 349 14.17 48.90 14.16
CA VAL A 349 15.48 49.31 13.60
C VAL A 349 15.87 50.74 14.01
N GLN A 350 14.88 51.60 14.27
CA GLN A 350 15.10 53.01 14.61
C GLN A 350 15.35 53.27 16.11
N GLN A 351 15.18 52.25 16.96
CA GLN A 351 15.37 52.32 18.42
C GLN A 351 16.77 51.85 18.82
#